data_AF-A0A2W6BN75-F1
#
_entry.id   AF-A0A2W6BN75-F1
#
_cell.length_a   1.000
_cell.length_b   1.000
_cell.length_c   1.000
_cell.angle_alpha   90.00
_cell.angle_beta   90.00
_cell.angle_gamma   90.00
#
_symmetry.space_group_name_H-M   'P 1'
#
loop_
_entity.id
_entity.type
_entity.pdbx_description
1 polymer ?
#
loop_
_entity_poly.entity_id
_entity_poly.type
_entity_poly.pdbx_seq_one_letter_code
_entity_poly.pdbx_strand_id
1 'polypeptide(L)'
;MHHLNGKGYPGAMPTARPRYQVTETPEVARALDLAAKRWPEEPRSKLLVRLVKVGGGSLEHDQRVSADAHRAAVTNSSGRYAEAFAADYLTGLREDWPA
;
A
#
# COMPACT_ATOMS: atom_id res chain seq x y z
N MET A 1 56.83 -1.12 -15.24
CA MET A 1 55.71 -1.94 -14.75
C MET A 1 54.91 -1.06 -13.79
N HIS A 2 53.92 -0.29 -14.29
CA HIS A 2 53.07 0.55 -13.44
C HIS A 2 51.68 -0.09 -13.36
N HIS A 3 51.37 -0.64 -12.19
CA HIS A 3 50.03 -1.11 -11.83
C HIS A 3 49.11 0.11 -11.64
N LEU A 4 48.12 0.29 -12.52
CA LEU A 4 47.02 1.20 -12.27
C LEU A 4 45.96 0.47 -11.44
N ASN A 5 45.94 0.79 -10.15
CA ASN A 5 44.94 0.36 -9.17
C ASN A 5 43.53 0.78 -9.62
N GLY A 6 42.69 -0.20 -9.93
CA GLY A 6 41.26 -0.03 -10.13
C GLY A 6 40.56 0.25 -8.79
N LYS A 7 40.36 1.52 -8.46
CA LYS A 7 39.43 1.94 -7.41
C LYS A 7 38.01 1.91 -7.98
N GLY A 8 37.25 0.86 -7.66
CA GLY A 8 35.81 0.78 -7.95
C GLY A 8 35.01 1.77 -7.11
N TYR A 9 34.07 2.49 -7.74
CA TYR A 9 33.13 3.37 -7.05
C TYR A 9 32.10 2.52 -6.27
N PRO A 10 31.75 2.87 -5.02
CA PRO A 10 30.78 2.12 -4.21
C PRO A 10 29.39 2.12 -4.86
N GLY A 11 28.83 0.92 -5.03
CA GLY A 11 27.70 0.56 -5.89
C GLY A 11 26.30 1.05 -5.49
N ALA A 12 26.13 2.30 -5.06
CA ALA A 12 24.80 2.90 -4.97
C ALA A 12 24.84 4.28 -5.62
N MET A 13 24.51 4.34 -6.91
CA MET A 13 24.34 5.62 -7.60
C MET A 13 23.20 6.40 -6.92
N PRO A 14 23.43 7.66 -6.48
CA PRO A 14 22.42 8.51 -5.83
C PRO A 14 21.15 8.78 -6.67
N THR A 15 21.16 8.38 -7.93
CA THR A 15 20.09 8.55 -8.92
C THR A 15 19.27 7.29 -9.19
N ALA A 16 19.41 6.23 -8.39
CA ALA A 16 18.63 5.00 -8.57
C ALA A 16 17.11 5.17 -8.36
N ARG A 17 16.69 6.25 -7.70
CA ARG A 17 15.27 6.52 -7.45
C ARG A 17 14.59 7.05 -8.72
N PRO A 18 13.45 6.47 -9.14
CA PRO A 18 12.65 6.99 -10.24
C PRO A 18 12.30 8.46 -10.01
N ARG A 19 12.41 9.26 -11.07
CA ARG A 19 12.00 10.66 -11.07
C ARG A 19 10.61 10.77 -11.67
N TYR A 20 9.69 11.36 -10.94
CA TYR A 20 8.34 11.65 -11.42
C TYR A 20 8.26 13.14 -11.72
N GLN A 21 8.04 13.48 -12.99
CA GLN A 21 7.75 14.85 -13.39
C GLN A 21 6.27 15.12 -13.13
N VAL A 22 5.97 16.23 -12.46
CA VAL A 22 4.59 16.65 -12.17
C VAL A 22 4.43 18.06 -12.71
N THR A 23 3.44 18.24 -13.58
CA THR A 23 3.03 19.56 -14.06
C THR A 23 1.99 20.13 -13.09
N GLU A 24 2.18 21.37 -12.65
CA GLU A 24 1.21 22.05 -11.80
C GLU A 24 -0.02 22.45 -12.62
N THR A 25 -1.02 21.56 -12.65
CA THR A 25 -2.34 21.88 -13.20
C THR A 25 -3.14 22.68 -12.16
N PRO A 26 -4.27 23.32 -12.54
CA PRO A 26 -5.13 24.01 -11.58
C PRO A 26 -5.56 23.14 -10.39
N GLU A 27 -5.79 21.85 -10.60
CA GLU A 27 -6.12 20.86 -9.56
C GLU A 27 -4.96 20.68 -8.58
N VAL A 28 -3.75 20.49 -9.11
CA VAL A 28 -2.53 20.34 -8.32
C VAL A 28 -2.27 21.62 -7.53
N ALA A 29 -2.48 22.78 -8.14
CA ALA A 29 -2.32 24.07 -7.47
C ALA A 29 -3.26 24.21 -6.27
N ARG A 30 -4.56 23.92 -6.46
CA ARG A 30 -5.56 23.94 -5.38
C ARG A 30 -5.21 22.97 -4.25
N ALA A 31 -4.77 21.76 -4.58
CA ALA A 31 -4.37 20.76 -3.59
C ALA A 31 -3.15 21.23 -2.78
N LEU A 32 -2.18 21.86 -3.43
CA LEU A 32 -1.01 22.42 -2.76
C LEU A 32 -1.35 23.64 -1.89
N ASP A 33 -2.30 24.47 -2.30
CA ASP A 33 -2.75 25.61 -1.48
C ASP A 33 -3.48 25.13 -0.22
N LEU A 34 -4.28 24.07 -0.33
CA LEU A 34 -4.86 23.40 0.83
C LEU A 34 -3.78 22.78 1.73
N ALA A 35 -2.77 22.15 1.14
CA ALA A 35 -1.64 21.61 1.88
C ALA A 35 -0.85 22.71 2.59
N ALA A 36 -0.64 23.86 1.96
CA ALA A 36 0.06 25.00 2.54
C ALA A 36 -0.70 25.57 3.75
N LYS A 37 -2.04 25.56 3.75
CA LYS A 37 -2.81 25.93 4.96
C LYS A 37 -2.54 25.00 6.14
N ARG A 38 -2.30 23.71 5.88
CA ARG A 38 -2.00 22.72 6.90
C ARG A 38 -0.52 22.70 7.30
N TRP A 39 0.36 23.05 6.37
CA TRP A 39 1.82 23.06 6.54
C TRP A 39 2.42 24.33 5.90
N PRO A 40 2.27 25.49 6.56
CA PRO A 40 2.61 26.79 5.97
C PRO A 40 4.10 27.00 5.72
N GLU A 41 4.96 26.37 6.51
CA GLU A 41 6.42 26.54 6.45
C GLU A 41 7.09 25.66 5.39
N GLU A 42 6.33 24.82 4.66
CA GLU A 42 6.90 23.89 3.69
C GLU A 42 6.81 24.42 2.25
N PRO A 43 7.91 24.32 1.47
CA PRO A 43 7.86 24.65 0.05
C PRO A 43 6.97 23.66 -0.71
N ARG A 44 6.37 24.11 -1.82
CA ARG A 44 5.42 23.32 -2.64
C ARG A 44 5.95 21.93 -3.03
N SER A 45 7.25 21.80 -3.29
CA SER A 45 7.87 20.50 -3.61
C SER A 45 7.81 19.51 -2.45
N LYS A 46 7.97 19.95 -1.20
CA LYS A 46 7.79 19.09 -0.01
C LYS A 46 6.31 18.80 0.24
N LEU A 47 5.42 19.76 -0.02
CA LEU A 47 3.98 19.55 0.07
C LEU A 47 3.50 18.46 -0.89
N LEU A 48 4.03 18.37 -2.12
CA LEU A 48 3.73 17.26 -3.04
C LEU A 48 4.08 15.90 -2.42
N VAL A 49 5.28 15.77 -1.84
CA VAL A 49 5.70 14.53 -1.17
C VAL A 49 4.78 14.21 0.01
N ARG A 50 4.36 15.24 0.75
CA ARG A 50 3.50 15.08 1.92
C ARG A 50 2.10 14.64 1.54
N LEU A 51 1.53 15.22 0.49
CA LEU A 51 0.25 14.82 -0.08
C LEU A 51 0.28 13.38 -0.57
N VAL A 52 1.34 12.95 -1.25
CA VAL A 52 1.50 11.55 -1.69
C VAL A 52 1.50 10.60 -0.50
N LYS A 53 2.19 10.93 0.61
CA LYS A 53 2.19 10.11 1.82
C LYS A 53 0.82 10.02 2.48
N VAL A 54 0.10 11.15 2.57
CA VAL A 54 -1.26 11.17 3.14
C VAL A 54 -2.23 10.38 2.26
N GLY A 55 -2.15 10.54 0.94
CA GLY A 55 -2.94 9.75 -0.02
C GLY A 55 -2.65 8.26 0.11
N GLY A 56 -1.39 7.87 0.18
CA GLY A 56 -0.97 6.47 0.40
C GLY A 56 -1.54 5.88 1.69
N GLY A 57 -1.44 6.60 2.81
CA GLY A 57 -2.01 6.16 4.09
C GLY A 57 -3.53 6.02 4.05
N SER A 58 -4.22 6.90 3.31
CA SER A 58 -5.68 6.82 3.12
C SER A 58 -6.07 5.58 2.32
N LEU A 59 -5.35 5.30 1.22
CA LEU A 59 -5.57 4.10 0.39
C LEU A 59 -5.27 2.80 1.16
N GLU A 60 -4.26 2.77 2.01
CA GLU A 60 -3.98 1.62 2.88
C GLU A 60 -5.09 1.42 3.92
N HIS A 61 -5.60 2.52 4.49
CA HIS A 61 -6.70 2.46 5.44
C HIS A 61 -7.97 1.91 4.80
N ASP A 62 -8.36 2.43 3.63
CA ASP A 62 -9.56 1.98 2.89
C ASP A 62 -9.47 0.50 2.53
N GLN A 63 -8.29 0.02 2.12
CA GLN A 63 -8.05 -1.40 1.85
C GLN A 63 -8.22 -2.26 3.11
N ARG A 64 -7.71 -1.81 4.26
CA ARG A 64 -7.87 -2.53 5.54
C ARG A 64 -9.34 -2.57 5.96
N VAL A 65 -10.05 -1.45 5.89
CA VAL A 65 -11.48 -1.38 6.21
C VAL A 65 -12.29 -2.31 5.31
N SER A 66 -12.00 -2.34 4.01
CA SER A 66 -12.65 -3.26 3.07
C SER A 66 -12.37 -4.73 3.41
N ALA A 67 -11.11 -5.07 3.72
CA ALA A 67 -10.74 -6.42 4.13
C ALA A 67 -11.39 -6.83 5.46
N ASP A 68 -11.50 -5.91 6.42
CA ASP A 68 -12.18 -6.13 7.70
C ASP A 68 -13.68 -6.34 7.52
N ALA A 69 -14.32 -5.53 6.67
CA ALA A 69 -15.74 -5.69 6.33
C ALA A 69 -16.00 -7.04 5.65
N HIS A 70 -15.12 -7.46 4.72
CA HIS A 70 -15.20 -8.76 4.08
C HIS A 70 -15.04 -9.91 5.10
N ARG A 71 -14.02 -9.84 5.97
CA ARG A 71 -13.81 -10.83 7.03
C ARG A 71 -15.01 -10.91 7.97
N ALA A 72 -15.55 -9.78 8.40
CA ALA A 72 -16.73 -9.73 9.25
C ALA A 72 -17.96 -10.37 8.58
N ALA A 73 -18.15 -10.15 7.28
CA ALA A 73 -19.23 -10.78 6.51
C ALA A 73 -19.03 -12.31 6.44
N VAL A 74 -17.81 -12.79 6.20
CA VAL A 74 -17.49 -14.23 6.22
C VAL A 74 -17.71 -14.82 7.61
N THR A 75 -17.21 -14.20 8.67
CA THR A 75 -17.41 -14.69 10.04
C THR A 75 -18.89 -14.71 10.44
N ASN A 76 -19.66 -13.68 10.11
CA ASN A 76 -21.08 -13.60 10.44
C ASN A 76 -21.94 -14.62 9.65
N SER A 77 -21.50 -15.02 8.46
CA SER A 77 -22.16 -16.06 7.67
C SER A 77 -21.68 -17.48 8.03
N SER A 78 -20.44 -17.60 8.53
CA SER A 78 -19.88 -18.85 9.01
C SER A 78 -20.62 -19.32 10.27
N GLY A 79 -21.02 -20.58 10.31
CA GLY A 79 -21.75 -21.15 11.45
C GLY A 79 -23.26 -20.88 11.46
N ARG A 80 -23.79 -20.03 10.58
CA ARG A 80 -25.25 -19.80 10.45
C ARG A 80 -26.05 -21.06 10.08
N TYR A 81 -25.37 -22.07 9.53
CA TYR A 81 -25.94 -23.37 9.17
C TYR A 81 -25.24 -24.52 9.90
N ALA A 82 -24.71 -24.29 11.10
CA ALA A 82 -24.01 -25.33 11.87
C ALA A 82 -24.90 -26.56 12.14
N GLU A 83 -26.22 -26.37 12.20
CA GLU A 83 -27.23 -27.42 12.35
C GLU A 83 -27.60 -28.15 11.04
N ALA A 84 -27.21 -27.62 9.88
CA ALA A 84 -27.49 -28.24 8.58
C ALA A 84 -26.46 -29.30 8.18
N PHE A 85 -25.31 -29.36 8.87
CA PHE A 85 -24.24 -30.30 8.58
C PHE A 85 -23.96 -31.17 9.80
N ALA A 86 -23.90 -32.48 9.60
CA ALA A 86 -23.57 -33.44 10.66
C ALA A 86 -22.14 -33.23 11.18
N ALA A 87 -21.88 -33.61 12.43
CA ALA A 87 -20.59 -33.38 13.09
C ALA A 87 -19.40 -34.05 12.37
N ASP A 88 -19.65 -35.11 11.61
CA ASP A 88 -18.69 -35.90 10.83
C ASP A 88 -18.59 -35.46 9.35
N TYR A 89 -19.42 -34.50 8.90
CA TYR A 89 -19.49 -34.04 7.52
C TYR A 89 -18.15 -33.53 6.99
N LEU A 90 -17.39 -32.78 7.81
CA LEU A 90 -16.08 -32.25 7.42
C LEU A 90 -15.00 -33.34 7.29
N THR A 91 -15.14 -34.44 8.03
CA THR A 91 -14.21 -35.57 7.96
C THR A 91 -14.41 -36.33 6.65
N GLY A 92 -15.67 -36.68 6.33
CA GLY A 92 -16.00 -37.33 5.06
C GLY A 92 -15.60 -36.49 3.84
N LEU A 93 -15.82 -35.17 3.89
CA LEU A 93 -15.45 -34.28 2.79
C LEU A 93 -13.93 -34.23 2.53
N ARG A 94 -13.10 -34.37 3.57
CA ARG A 94 -11.63 -34.38 3.43
C ARG A 94 -11.10 -35.70 2.90
N GLU A 95 -11.79 -36.80 3.17
CA GLU A 95 -11.44 -38.12 2.63
C GLU A 95 -11.71 -38.19 1.12
N ASP A 96 -12.74 -37.48 0.63
CA ASP A 96 -13.12 -37.43 -0.79
C ASP A 96 -12.24 -36.50 -1.66
N TRP A 97 -11.37 -35.68 -1.05
CA TRP A 97 -10.50 -34.78 -1.81
C TRP A 97 -9.04 -35.29 -1.85
N PRO A 98 -8.51 -35.69 -3.02
CA PRO A 98 -7.12 -36.11 -3.13
C PRO A 98 -6.16 -34.91 -2.95
N ALA A 99 -5.02 -35.17 -2.29
CA ALA A 99 -4.00 -34.18 -1.95
C ALA A 99 -3.40 -33.44 -3.16
#